data_AF-A0A4R3AH71-F1
#
_entry.id   AF-A0A4R3AH71-F1
#
_cell.length_a   1.000
_cell.length_b   1.000
_cell.length_c   1.000
_cell.angle_alpha   90.00
_cell.angle_beta   90.00
_cell.angle_gamma   90.00
#
_symmetry.space_group_name_H-M   'P 1'
#
loop_
_entity.id
_entity.type
_entity.pdbx_description
1 polymer ?
#
loop_
_entity_poly.entity_id
_entity_poly.type
_entity_poly.pdbx_seq_one_letter_code
_entity_poly.pdbx_strand_id
1 'polypeptide(L)'
;MVFKEKQSFWSWWMVILIVFLLLSTLNYEWNDIKDGNFKELSVNPGFWIIAVIIIIFSFIKLKTTINSQGIMIHFFPFLLKSKFIPWSEVAQVSVKDYNPIYDYGGWGVSHWKKR
;
A
#
# COMPACT_ATOMS: atom_id res chain seq x y z
N MET A 1 -17.57 22.09 2.77
CA MET A 1 -16.49 21.58 1.90
C MET A 1 -16.27 20.13 2.25
N VAL A 2 -16.14 19.24 1.26
CA VAL A 2 -15.92 17.80 1.47
C VAL A 2 -14.53 17.48 0.92
N PHE A 3 -13.60 17.11 1.79
CA PHE A 3 -12.27 16.68 1.38
C PHE A 3 -12.28 15.17 1.14
N LYS A 4 -11.73 14.72 0.01
CA LYS A 4 -11.62 13.32 -0.35
C LYS A 4 -10.18 13.03 -0.75
N GLU A 5 -9.57 12.11 -0.03
CA GLU A 5 -8.22 11.63 -0.32
C GLU A 5 -8.27 10.14 -0.64
N LYS A 6 -7.57 9.75 -1.70
CA LYS A 6 -7.43 8.37 -2.15
C LYS A 6 -5.95 8.05 -2.23
N GLN A 7 -5.44 7.41 -1.19
CA GLN A 7 -4.05 6.98 -1.12
C GLN A 7 -3.94 5.53 -1.59
N SER A 8 -3.11 5.32 -2.62
CA SER A 8 -2.75 4.00 -3.11
C SER A 8 -1.30 3.70 -2.74
N PHE A 9 -1.01 2.43 -2.44
CA PHE A 9 0.34 1.96 -2.10
C PHE A 9 1.23 1.69 -3.32
N TRP A 10 0.73 1.92 -4.54
CA TRP A 10 1.50 1.75 -5.77
C TRP A 10 2.53 2.88 -5.95
N SER A 11 3.72 2.66 -5.40
CA SER A 11 4.90 3.51 -5.62
C SER A 11 5.76 2.94 -6.74
N TRP A 12 6.42 3.79 -7.53
CA TRP A 12 7.23 3.37 -8.68
C TRP A 12 8.35 2.37 -8.33
N TRP A 13 8.98 2.51 -7.16
CA TRP A 13 10.02 1.60 -6.68
C TRP A 13 9.48 0.20 -6.34
N MET A 14 8.22 0.10 -5.87
CA MET A 14 7.55 -1.19 -5.66
C MET A 14 7.34 -1.91 -7.00
N VAL A 15 7.00 -1.17 -8.06
CA VAL A 15 6.87 -1.74 -9.41
C VAL A 15 8.20 -2.35 -9.87
N ILE A 16 9.31 -1.63 -9.66
CA ILE A 16 10.65 -2.14 -10.01
C ILE A 16 10.97 -3.43 -9.25
N LEU A 17 10.69 -3.47 -7.94
CA LEU A 17 10.90 -4.68 -7.14
C LEU A 17 10.06 -5.85 -7.63
N ILE A 18 8.79 -5.62 -7.95
CA ILE A 18 7.91 -6.67 -8.48
C ILE A 18 8.42 -7.19 -9.83
N VAL A 19 8.82 -6.31 -10.73
CA VAL A 19 9.38 -6.69 -12.04
C VAL A 19 10.65 -7.50 -11.86
N PHE A 20 11.55 -7.08 -10.97
CA PHE A 20 12.78 -7.81 -10.67
C PHE A 20 12.50 -9.22 -10.12
N LEU A 21 11.54 -9.36 -9.20
CA LEU A 21 11.12 -10.65 -8.66
C LEU A 21 10.46 -11.54 -9.72
N LEU A 22 9.67 -10.98 -10.63
CA LEU A 22 9.10 -11.75 -11.74
C LEU A 22 10.21 -12.26 -12.68
N LEU A 23 11.16 -11.39 -13.04
CA LEU A 23 12.29 -11.78 -13.89
C LEU A 23 13.15 -12.86 -13.24
N SER A 24 13.32 -12.87 -11.92
CA SER A 24 14.09 -13.91 -11.24
C SER A 24 13.47 -15.31 -11.44
N THR A 25 12.14 -15.42 -11.52
CA THR A 25 11.44 -16.68 -11.81
C THR A 25 11.61 -17.18 -13.24
N LEU A 26 11.91 -16.28 -14.18
CA LEU A 26 12.06 -16.61 -15.61
C LEU A 26 13.47 -17.10 -15.98
N ASN A 27 14.45 -16.99 -15.06
CA ASN A 27 15.84 -17.38 -15.33
C ASN A 27 16.05 -18.89 -15.47
N TYR A 28 15.07 -19.73 -15.11
CA TYR A 28 15.25 -21.17 -15.14
C TYR A 28 15.12 -21.77 -16.55
N GLU A 29 14.32 -21.22 -17.46
CA GLU A 29 14.04 -21.84 -18.76
C GLU A 29 13.84 -20.81 -19.90
N TRP A 30 14.90 -20.05 -20.21
CA TRP A 30 14.86 -19.11 -21.34
C TRP A 30 14.63 -19.80 -22.70
N ASN A 31 14.89 -21.10 -22.79
CA ASN A 31 14.70 -21.90 -24.00
C ASN A 31 13.25 -22.35 -24.18
N ASP A 32 12.57 -22.82 -23.12
CA ASP A 32 11.17 -23.26 -23.21
C ASP A 32 10.19 -22.10 -23.48
N ILE A 33 10.49 -20.90 -22.97
CA ILE A 33 9.68 -19.71 -23.24
C ILE A 33 9.75 -19.33 -24.73
N LYS A 34 10.91 -19.48 -25.38
CA LYS A 34 11.08 -19.20 -26.81
C LYS A 34 10.31 -20.19 -27.68
N ASP A 35 10.21 -21.44 -27.23
CA ASP A 35 9.44 -22.50 -27.88
C ASP A 35 7.94 -22.45 -27.53
N GLY A 36 7.51 -21.46 -26.74
CA GLY A 36 6.10 -21.24 -26.37
C GLY A 36 5.57 -22.25 -25.34
N ASN A 37 6.45 -22.96 -24.65
CA ASN A 37 6.08 -23.98 -23.67
C ASN A 37 5.95 -23.37 -22.27
N PHE A 38 4.73 -22.94 -21.91
CA PHE A 38 4.42 -22.33 -20.62
C PHE A 38 4.12 -23.34 -19.48
N LYS A 39 4.30 -24.64 -19.70
CA LYS A 39 3.98 -25.65 -18.67
C LYS A 39 4.82 -25.46 -17.42
N GLU A 40 6.12 -25.22 -17.58
CA GLU A 40 7.06 -25.05 -16.47
C GLU A 40 6.74 -23.79 -15.63
N LEU A 41 6.38 -22.68 -16.27
CA LEU A 41 5.94 -21.46 -15.58
C LEU A 41 4.66 -21.70 -14.76
N SER A 42 3.73 -22.52 -15.26
CA SER A 42 2.48 -22.83 -14.59
C SER A 42 2.63 -23.69 -13.33
N VAL A 43 3.69 -24.51 -13.26
CA VAL A 43 3.99 -25.35 -12.09
C VAL A 43 4.90 -24.66 -11.08
N ASN A 44 5.52 -23.53 -11.45
CA ASN A 44 6.41 -22.79 -10.56
C ASN A 44 5.63 -22.12 -9.41
N PRO A 45 5.83 -22.56 -8.15
CA PRO A 45 5.11 -21.98 -7.00
C PRO A 45 5.52 -20.52 -6.73
N GLY A 46 6.76 -20.14 -7.07
CA GLY A 46 7.27 -18.77 -6.87
C GLY A 46 6.51 -17.74 -7.71
N PHE A 47 6.17 -18.09 -8.95
CA PHE A 47 5.34 -17.25 -9.83
C PHE A 47 3.97 -16.98 -9.20
N TRP A 48 3.30 -18.03 -8.71
CA TRP A 48 1.99 -17.92 -8.08
C TRP A 48 2.02 -17.10 -6.79
N ILE A 49 3.05 -17.25 -5.96
CA ILE A 49 3.24 -16.45 -4.75
C ILE A 49 3.34 -14.97 -5.11
N ILE A 50 4.18 -14.61 -6.08
CA ILE A 50 4.34 -13.22 -6.53
C ILE A 50 3.03 -12.69 -7.12
N ALA A 51 2.34 -13.48 -7.94
CA ALA A 51 1.05 -13.09 -8.51
C ALA A 51 0.01 -12.78 -7.43
N VAL A 52 -0.11 -13.62 -6.39
CA VAL A 52 -1.00 -13.39 -5.25
C VAL A 52 -0.63 -12.11 -4.50
N ILE A 53 0.66 -11.86 -4.29
CA ILE A 53 1.13 -10.62 -3.64
C ILE A 53 0.70 -9.40 -4.46
N ILE A 54 0.93 -9.39 -5.79
CA ILE A 54 0.51 -8.30 -6.67
C ILE A 54 -1.00 -8.04 -6.55
N ILE A 55 -1.79 -9.11 -6.57
CA ILE A 55 -3.26 -9.04 -6.43
C ILE A 55 -3.62 -8.38 -5.10
N ILE A 56 -3.08 -8.86 -3.98
CA ILE A 56 -3.35 -8.29 -2.64
C ILE A 56 -3.00 -6.82 -2.61
N PHE A 57 -1.78 -6.45 -3.04
CA PHE A 57 -1.32 -5.05 -3.04
C PHE A 57 -2.16 -4.15 -3.97
N SER A 58 -2.73 -4.68 -5.05
CA SER A 58 -3.64 -3.93 -5.93
C SER A 58 -4.95 -3.51 -5.26
N PHE A 59 -5.38 -4.30 -4.26
CA PHE A 59 -6.59 -4.03 -3.48
C PHE A 59 -6.34 -3.07 -2.32
N ILE A 60 -5.10 -2.94 -1.83
CA ILE A 60 -4.76 -2.05 -0.72
C ILE A 60 -4.97 -0.59 -1.13
N LYS A 61 -6.09 -0.01 -0.69
CA LYS A 61 -6.45 1.38 -0.95
C LYS A 61 -7.04 2.00 0.30
N LEU A 62 -6.43 3.11 0.73
CA LEU A 62 -6.94 3.93 1.81
C LEU A 62 -7.75 5.09 1.22
N LYS A 63 -9.01 5.19 1.63
CA LYS A 63 -9.90 6.28 1.28
C LYS A 63 -10.26 7.02 2.56
N THR A 64 -10.00 8.32 2.58
CA THR A 64 -10.34 9.20 3.68
C THR A 64 -11.27 10.28 3.16
N THR A 65 -12.41 10.45 3.81
CA THR A 65 -13.39 11.50 3.47
C THR A 65 -13.69 12.31 4.71
N ILE A 66 -13.48 13.63 4.63
CA ILE A 66 -13.71 14.56 5.74
C ILE A 66 -14.90 15.45 5.37
N ASN A 67 -15.95 15.35 6.19
CA ASN A 67 -17.23 16.06 6.02
C ASN A 67 -17.51 16.95 7.24
N SER A 68 -18.58 17.75 7.19
CA SER A 68 -19.04 18.56 8.33
C SER A 68 -19.48 17.73 9.53
N GLN A 69 -19.80 16.45 9.36
CA GLN A 69 -20.25 15.56 10.44
C GLN A 69 -19.10 14.78 11.11
N GLY A 70 -18.00 14.55 10.40
CA GLY A 70 -16.86 13.78 10.91
C GLY A 70 -15.93 13.28 9.82
N ILE A 71 -15.08 12.33 10.18
CA ILE A 71 -14.08 11.69 9.34
C ILE A 71 -14.52 10.25 9.04
N MET A 72 -14.57 9.90 7.76
CA MET A 72 -14.85 8.54 7.29
C MET A 72 -13.57 7.92 6.72
N ILE A 73 -13.16 6.79 7.28
CA ILE A 73 -11.98 6.04 6.89
C ILE A 73 -12.44 4.69 6.32
N HIS A 74 -11.98 4.37 5.11
CA HIS A 74 -12.21 3.08 4.48
C HIS A 74 -10.90 2.52 3.95
N PHE A 75 -10.48 1.37 4.46
CA PHE A 75 -9.18 0.78 4.14
C PHE A 75 -9.34 -0.67 3.72
N PHE A 76 -9.67 -0.91 2.46
CA PHE A 76 -9.77 -2.27 1.94
C PHE A 76 -8.36 -2.82 1.65
N PRO A 77 -8.04 -4.09 1.98
CA PRO A 77 -8.88 -5.14 2.57
C PRO A 77 -8.86 -5.24 4.11
N PHE A 78 -8.06 -4.44 4.82
CA PHE A 78 -7.85 -4.58 6.27
C PHE A 78 -9.04 -4.11 7.13
N LEU A 79 -9.73 -3.05 6.70
CA LEU A 79 -10.98 -2.53 7.26
C LEU A 79 -12.09 -2.68 6.20
N LEU A 80 -12.73 -3.85 6.20
CA LEU A 80 -13.87 -4.15 5.31
C LEU A 80 -15.04 -3.18 5.55
N LYS A 81 -15.29 -2.81 6.81
CA LYS A 81 -16.29 -1.82 7.18
C LYS A 81 -15.64 -0.44 7.26
N SER A 82 -16.30 0.57 6.69
CA SER A 82 -15.90 1.96 6.88
C SER A 82 -16.01 2.33 8.36
N LYS A 83 -14.95 2.93 8.91
CA LYS A 83 -14.96 3.50 10.25
C LYS A 83 -15.35 4.97 10.15
N PHE A 84 -16.40 5.36 10.86
CA PHE A 84 -16.81 6.76 10.98
C PHE A 84 -16.41 7.29 12.35
N ILE A 85 -15.80 8.46 12.38
CA ILE A 85 -15.35 9.15 13.60
C ILE A 85 -16.05 10.52 13.60
N PRO A 86 -17.05 10.75 14.47
CA PRO A 86 -17.73 12.04 14.57
C PRO A 86 -16.82 13.10 15.17
N TRP A 87 -17.02 14.37 14.82
CA TRP A 87 -16.21 15.46 15.38
C TRP A 87 -16.30 15.60 16.90
N SER A 88 -17.40 15.17 17.51
CA SER A 88 -17.58 15.16 18.96
C SER A 88 -16.57 14.28 19.70
N GLU A 89 -16.01 13.27 19.03
CA GLU A 89 -14.98 12.38 19.60
C GLU A 89 -13.56 12.91 19.36
N VAL A 90 -13.41 13.97 18.56
CA VAL A 90 -12.10 14.52 18.19
C VAL A 90 -11.73 15.65 19.13
N ALA A 91 -10.75 15.42 20.00
CA ALA A 91 -10.33 16.40 21.00
C ALA A 91 -9.68 17.65 20.40
N GLN A 92 -8.92 17.51 19.31
CA GLN A 92 -8.22 18.62 18.65
C GLN A 92 -7.96 18.29 17.18
N VAL A 93 -8.12 19.28 16.30
CA VAL A 93 -7.78 19.22 14.88
C VAL A 93 -6.90 20.42 14.54
N SER A 94 -5.73 20.18 13.97
CA SER A 94 -4.85 21.23 13.48
C SER A 94 -4.33 20.88 12.09
N VAL A 95 -4.22 21.90 11.24
CA VAL A 95 -3.49 21.80 9.97
C VAL A 95 -2.03 22.07 10.30
N LYS A 96 -1.17 21.09 10.03
CA LYS A 96 0.27 21.23 10.24
C LYS A 96 1.00 20.94 8.94
N ASP A 97 1.99 21.76 8.62
CA ASP A 97 2.93 21.46 7.55
C ASP A 97 3.74 20.22 7.95
N TYR A 98 3.67 19.18 7.14
CA TYR A 98 4.29 17.90 7.43
C TYR A 98 5.77 17.92 7.08
N ASN A 99 6.65 18.02 8.09
CA ASN A 99 8.09 17.84 7.90
C ASN A 99 8.59 16.58 8.64
N PRO A 100 8.72 15.42 7.96
CA PRO A 100 8.99 14.14 8.61
C PRO A 100 10.32 14.11 9.37
N ILE A 101 11.35 14.79 8.88
CA ILE A 101 12.69 14.76 9.48
C ILE A 101 12.79 15.71 10.69
N TYR A 102 12.27 16.93 10.56
CA TYR A 102 12.41 17.96 11.61
C TYR A 102 11.37 17.84 12.73
N ASP A 103 10.11 17.51 12.42
CA ASP A 103 9.04 17.48 13.42
C ASP A 103 9.01 16.21 14.27
N TYR A 104 9.39 15.08 13.66
CA TYR A 104 9.21 13.75 14.28
C TYR A 104 10.54 13.01 14.50
N GLY A 105 11.67 13.62 14.14
CA GLY A 105 13.00 13.07 14.39
C GLY A 105 13.31 11.78 13.61
N GLY A 106 12.56 11.49 12.54
CA GLY A 106 12.73 10.28 11.73
C GLY A 106 11.45 9.83 11.02
N TRP A 107 11.47 8.62 10.47
CA TRP A 107 10.39 8.00 9.66
C TRP A 107 9.18 7.52 10.50
N GLY A 108 8.67 8.35 11.41
CA GLY A 108 7.37 8.12 12.07
C GLY A 108 7.38 7.31 13.37
N VAL A 109 8.54 6.95 13.92
CA VAL A 109 8.67 6.37 15.28
C VAL A 109 9.76 7.12 16.05
N SER A 110 9.35 8.04 16.93
CA SER A 110 10.25 8.63 17.92
C SER A 110 10.22 7.80 19.20
N HIS A 111 11.31 7.10 19.49
CA HIS A 111 11.59 6.59 20.85
C HIS A 111 12.20 7.67 21.76
N TRP A 112 12.35 8.90 21.28
CA TRP A 112 13.03 9.96 21.99
C TRP A 112 12.03 10.94 22.55
N LYS A 113 11.71 10.73 23.83
CA LYS A 113 11.02 11.70 24.68
C LYS A 113 11.93 12.93 24.82
N LYS A 114 11.67 14.00 24.07
CA LYS A 114 12.26 15.31 24.39
C LYS A 114 11.60 15.80 25.67
N ARG A 115 12.42 15.94 26.72
CA ARG A 115 12.11 16.68 27.95
C ARG A 115 11.88 18.15 27.63
#